data_AF-A0A1Y1JWA5-F1
#
_entry.id   AF-A0A1Y1JWA5-F1
#
_cell.length_a   1.000
_cell.length_b   1.000
_cell.length_c   1.000
_cell.angle_alpha   90.00
_cell.angle_beta   90.00
_cell.angle_gamma   90.00
#
_symmetry.space_group_name_H-M   'P 1'
#
loop_
_entity.id
_entity.type
_entity.pdbx_description
1 polymer ?
#
loop_
_entity_poly.entity_id
_entity_poly.type
_entity_poly.pdbx_seq_one_letter_code
_entity_poly.pdbx_strand_id
1 'polypeptide(L)'
;MSDNKLESKEFDFTGIFPTCTENFSWGVLDHRSGSTAHHFTELCSDFKNVVTENDSNIGNFVQYCRILGIYLEHIDNNKHKLNPEACCKYFYYRLNKDILDKYKCNCGGTQKCYEKMAEQEKSSKFMTKISNICKDHFVNIDTDALKIMENLGEIYNCINIFKTNRNRTTSNMHLFKRYIEELEKNSYKYKSQLKKELEKIIKKCEDYIREWEADKNFAKHASDLLTHKNWINERKRKLNGEVQKTTNSVVKQIQTSEFNVLVNKTLMSHMKEDVANTGINIGTIFIRFSVLIIIFILYKYTPYLSFLKPRVRKLRRRLNKNNKNNLDFMYLFDVEYKYSADDRYKIAYS
;
A
#
# COMPACT_ATOMS: atom_id res chain seq x y z
N MET A 1 -32.44 -18.37 14.52
CA MET A 1 -31.40 -18.30 13.49
C MET A 1 -30.22 -17.59 14.10
N SER A 2 -29.18 -18.36 14.45
CA SER A 2 -27.95 -17.82 15.01
C SER A 2 -27.20 -17.16 13.86
N ASP A 3 -27.04 -15.84 13.90
CA ASP A 3 -26.10 -15.14 13.03
C ASP A 3 -24.71 -15.67 13.36
N ASN A 4 -24.26 -16.67 12.58
CA ASN A 4 -22.89 -17.12 12.58
C ASN A 4 -22.06 -15.91 12.15
N LYS A 5 -21.55 -15.20 13.15
CA LYS A 5 -20.57 -14.14 13.02
C LYS A 5 -19.41 -14.73 12.23
N LEU A 6 -19.40 -14.50 10.92
CA LEU A 6 -18.36 -14.97 10.02
C LEU A 6 -17.07 -14.36 10.57
N GLU A 7 -16.28 -15.15 11.30
CA GLU A 7 -14.96 -14.72 11.71
C GLU A 7 -14.24 -14.31 10.42
N SER A 8 -13.96 -13.00 10.32
CA SER A 8 -13.34 -12.46 9.12
C SER A 8 -11.97 -13.13 9.01
N LYS A 9 -11.87 -14.12 8.12
CA LYS A 9 -10.60 -14.77 7.84
C LYS A 9 -9.59 -13.68 7.53
N GLU A 10 -8.51 -13.68 8.30
CA GLU A 10 -7.46 -12.71 8.16
C GLU A 10 -6.87 -12.78 6.74
N PHE A 11 -6.65 -11.63 6.11
CA PHE A 11 -6.08 -11.56 4.78
C PHE A 11 -4.64 -12.08 4.78
N ASP A 12 -4.35 -13.09 3.97
CA ASP A 12 -3.03 -13.70 3.86
C ASP A 12 -2.25 -13.13 2.67
N PHE A 13 -1.11 -12.50 2.98
CA PHE A 13 -0.17 -11.93 2.00
C PHE A 13 0.84 -12.96 1.46
N THR A 14 0.86 -14.17 2.04
CA THR A 14 1.87 -15.19 1.73
C THR A 14 1.84 -15.58 0.26
N GLY A 15 3.00 -15.54 -0.38
CA GLY A 15 3.17 -15.99 -1.77
C GLY A 15 2.66 -15.01 -2.83
N ILE A 16 2.10 -13.86 -2.43
CA ILE A 16 1.77 -12.78 -3.36
C ILE A 16 3.06 -12.17 -3.93
N PHE A 17 3.99 -11.78 -3.04
CA PHE A 17 5.24 -11.15 -3.45
C PHE A 17 6.46 -12.05 -3.17
N PRO A 18 7.51 -11.96 -4.02
CA PRO A 18 7.55 -11.26 -5.31
C PRO A 18 6.78 -11.99 -6.42
N THR A 19 6.37 -13.25 -6.20
CA THR A 19 5.91 -14.21 -7.20
C THR A 19 4.93 -13.66 -8.23
N CYS A 20 3.90 -12.95 -7.79
CA CYS A 20 2.82 -12.45 -8.65
C CYS A 20 3.17 -11.13 -9.36
N THR A 21 4.28 -10.51 -8.98
CA THR A 21 4.81 -9.28 -9.60
C THR A 21 6.05 -9.54 -10.43
N GLU A 22 6.74 -10.64 -10.18
CA GLU A 22 7.96 -11.00 -10.87
C GLU A 22 7.64 -11.46 -12.30
N ASN A 23 8.45 -11.03 -13.27
CA ASN A 23 8.29 -11.33 -14.69
C ASN A 23 7.00 -10.80 -15.34
N PHE A 24 6.22 -9.96 -14.64
CA PHE A 24 5.11 -9.24 -15.24
C PHE A 24 5.34 -7.73 -15.15
N SER A 25 5.34 -7.07 -16.30
CA SER A 25 5.47 -5.61 -16.34
C SER A 25 4.12 -4.97 -16.10
N TRP A 26 4.03 -4.08 -15.11
CA TRP A 26 2.80 -3.34 -14.76
C TRP A 26 2.75 -1.94 -15.38
N GLY A 27 3.77 -1.53 -16.13
CA GLY A 27 3.83 -0.20 -16.74
C GLY A 27 2.73 -0.02 -17.78
N VAL A 28 1.99 1.08 -17.64
CA VAL A 28 0.88 1.42 -18.56
C VAL A 28 1.40 1.78 -19.95
N LEU A 29 2.58 2.39 -19.98
CA LEU A 29 3.28 2.83 -21.19
C LEU A 29 4.18 1.76 -21.81
N ASP A 30 4.33 0.61 -21.14
CA ASP A 30 5.15 -0.47 -21.68
C ASP A 30 4.51 -0.95 -22.98
N HIS A 31 5.30 -0.89 -24.04
CA HIS A 31 4.87 -1.28 -25.38
C HIS A 31 4.64 -2.80 -25.40
N ARG A 32 3.40 -3.20 -25.14
CA ARG A 32 2.92 -4.56 -25.39
C ARG A 32 2.46 -4.62 -26.84
N SER A 33 3.42 -4.62 -27.76
CA SER A 33 3.14 -4.77 -29.19
C SER A 33 2.74 -6.22 -29.46
N GLY A 34 1.46 -6.46 -29.70
CA GLY A 34 0.93 -7.77 -30.03
C GLY A 34 -0.56 -7.71 -30.33
N SER A 35 -1.05 -8.62 -31.16
CA SER A 35 -2.48 -8.75 -31.48
C SER A 35 -3.33 -8.87 -30.21
N THR A 36 -2.85 -9.62 -29.22
CA THR A 36 -3.51 -9.78 -27.91
C THR A 36 -3.78 -8.44 -27.21
N ALA A 37 -2.82 -7.51 -27.22
CA ALA A 37 -2.99 -6.21 -26.57
C ALA A 37 -4.04 -5.36 -27.28
N HIS A 38 -4.14 -5.45 -28.61
CA HIS A 38 -5.19 -4.79 -29.38
C HIS A 38 -6.57 -5.37 -29.08
N HIS A 39 -6.69 -6.70 -29.00
CA HIS A 39 -7.96 -7.34 -28.68
C HIS A 39 -8.44 -6.98 -27.28
N PHE A 40 -7.55 -6.96 -26.28
CA PHE A 40 -7.91 -6.48 -24.94
C PHE A 40 -8.27 -4.99 -24.93
N THR A 41 -7.72 -4.15 -25.82
CA THR A 41 -8.15 -2.74 -25.95
C THR A 41 -9.62 -2.64 -26.38
N GLU A 42 -10.07 -3.43 -27.35
CA GLU A 42 -11.48 -3.44 -27.78
C GLU A 42 -12.38 -3.96 -26.65
N LEU A 43 -12.07 -5.13 -26.07
CA LEU A 43 -12.82 -5.71 -24.95
C LEU A 43 -12.94 -4.73 -23.77
N CYS A 44 -11.84 -4.08 -23.40
CA CYS A 44 -11.84 -3.11 -22.31
C CYS A 44 -12.60 -1.82 -22.64
N SER A 45 -12.72 -1.45 -23.91
CA SER A 45 -13.55 -0.33 -24.35
C SER A 45 -15.03 -0.66 -24.21
N ASP A 46 -15.43 -1.88 -24.58
CA ASP A 46 -16.79 -2.38 -24.38
C ASP A 46 -17.13 -2.46 -22.89
N PHE A 47 -16.24 -3.06 -22.10
CA PHE A 47 -16.37 -3.12 -20.64
C PHE A 47 -16.57 -1.73 -20.03
N LYS A 48 -15.74 -0.75 -20.41
CA LYS A 48 -15.86 0.64 -19.95
C LYS A 48 -17.26 1.18 -20.19
N ASN A 49 -17.78 1.00 -21.41
CA ASN A 49 -19.08 1.55 -21.82
C ASN A 49 -20.23 0.91 -21.02
N VAL A 50 -20.07 -0.34 -20.59
CA VAL A 50 -21.06 -1.04 -19.75
C VAL A 50 -21.01 -0.57 -18.30
N VAL A 51 -19.82 -0.24 -17.76
CA VAL A 51 -19.66 0.00 -16.31
C VAL A 51 -19.48 1.45 -15.92
N THR A 52 -19.35 2.37 -16.86
CA THR A 52 -19.14 3.80 -16.58
C THR A 52 -20.13 4.68 -17.35
N GLU A 53 -20.58 5.77 -16.73
CA GLU A 53 -21.50 6.75 -17.34
C GLU A 53 -20.77 7.93 -18.00
N ASN A 54 -19.44 8.03 -17.85
CA ASN A 54 -18.69 9.25 -18.12
C ASN A 54 -17.55 9.01 -19.13
N ASP A 55 -17.35 9.96 -20.05
CA ASP A 55 -16.38 9.85 -21.15
C ASP A 55 -15.02 10.49 -20.85
N SER A 56 -14.92 11.23 -19.75
CA SER A 56 -13.63 11.82 -19.36
C SER A 56 -12.68 10.73 -18.85
N ASN A 57 -11.56 10.52 -19.57
CA ASN A 57 -10.48 9.55 -19.31
C ASN A 57 -10.65 8.11 -19.83
N ILE A 58 -11.37 7.92 -20.94
CA ILE A 58 -11.47 6.63 -21.65
C ILE A 58 -10.10 5.95 -21.83
N GLY A 59 -9.09 6.69 -22.30
CA GLY A 59 -7.77 6.14 -22.60
C GLY A 59 -7.10 5.46 -21.40
N ASN A 60 -7.09 6.11 -20.24
CA ASN A 60 -6.43 5.55 -19.05
C ASN A 60 -7.18 4.33 -18.51
N PHE A 61 -8.52 4.36 -18.46
CA PHE A 61 -9.33 3.23 -18.03
C PHE A 61 -9.03 1.99 -18.88
N VAL A 62 -9.09 2.16 -20.21
CA VAL A 62 -8.87 1.07 -21.17
C VAL A 62 -7.45 0.52 -21.04
N GLN A 63 -6.45 1.36 -20.81
CA GLN A 63 -5.08 0.90 -20.60
C GLN A 63 -4.91 0.09 -19.31
N TYR A 64 -5.49 0.52 -18.19
CA TYR A 64 -5.45 -0.25 -16.94
C TYR A 64 -6.21 -1.58 -17.06
N CYS A 65 -7.42 -1.55 -17.62
CA CYS A 65 -8.20 -2.76 -17.87
C CYS A 65 -7.42 -3.73 -18.77
N ARG A 66 -6.76 -3.23 -19.82
CA ARG A 66 -5.95 -4.07 -20.71
C ARG A 66 -4.81 -4.76 -19.96
N ILE A 67 -4.10 -4.05 -19.10
CA ILE A 67 -3.02 -4.65 -18.29
C ILE A 67 -3.57 -5.74 -17.37
N LEU A 68 -4.74 -5.51 -16.76
CA LEU A 68 -5.41 -6.48 -15.92
C LEU A 68 -5.85 -7.73 -16.71
N GLY A 69 -6.39 -7.57 -17.92
CA GLY A 69 -6.73 -8.68 -18.81
C GLY A 69 -5.51 -9.53 -19.20
N ILE A 70 -4.41 -8.87 -19.61
CA ILE A 70 -3.14 -9.53 -19.94
C ILE A 70 -2.54 -10.22 -18.70
N TYR A 71 -2.71 -9.65 -17.51
CA TYR A 71 -2.25 -10.27 -16.27
C TYR A 71 -3.01 -11.56 -15.94
N LEU A 72 -4.33 -11.58 -16.15
CA LEU A 72 -5.13 -12.80 -15.98
C LEU A 72 -4.69 -13.91 -16.95
N GLU A 73 -4.43 -13.56 -18.21
CA GLU A 73 -3.87 -14.49 -19.20
C GLU A 73 -2.48 -14.99 -18.77
N HIS A 74 -1.64 -14.10 -18.21
CA HIS A 74 -0.34 -14.48 -17.67
C HIS A 74 -0.47 -15.50 -16.52
N ILE A 75 -1.40 -15.30 -15.58
CA ILE A 75 -1.66 -16.26 -14.49
C ILE A 75 -2.09 -17.61 -15.07
N ASP A 76 -3.05 -17.62 -16.00
CA ASP A 76 -3.61 -18.85 -16.57
C ASP A 76 -2.52 -19.67 -17.31
N ASN A 77 -1.71 -18.99 -18.12
CA ASN A 77 -0.61 -19.62 -18.85
C ASN A 77 0.52 -20.13 -17.95
N ASN A 78 0.69 -19.56 -16.75
CA ASN A 78 1.76 -19.90 -15.82
C ASN A 78 1.26 -20.55 -14.53
N LYS A 79 0.03 -21.09 -14.50
CA LYS A 79 -0.58 -21.69 -13.30
C LYS A 79 0.18 -22.86 -12.68
N HIS A 80 1.12 -23.46 -13.42
CA HIS A 80 2.01 -24.52 -12.93
C HIS A 80 3.25 -23.98 -12.20
N LYS A 81 3.61 -22.71 -12.40
CA LYS A 81 4.74 -22.02 -11.74
C LYS A 81 4.27 -21.03 -10.69
N LEU A 82 3.13 -20.40 -10.93
CA LEU A 82 2.52 -19.42 -10.04
C LEU A 82 1.55 -20.11 -9.09
N ASN A 83 1.27 -19.47 -7.96
CA ASN A 83 0.12 -19.82 -7.12
C ASN A 83 -1.08 -18.97 -7.60
N PRO A 84 -2.06 -19.55 -8.33
CA PRO A 84 -3.16 -18.78 -8.89
C PRO A 84 -3.97 -18.07 -7.81
N GLU A 85 -4.21 -18.70 -6.66
CA GLU A 85 -4.96 -18.10 -5.57
C GLU A 85 -4.30 -16.81 -5.06
N ALA A 86 -2.99 -16.85 -4.79
CA ALA A 86 -2.24 -15.67 -4.35
C ALA A 86 -2.22 -14.57 -5.42
N CYS A 87 -2.02 -14.94 -6.68
CA CYS A 87 -1.96 -13.98 -7.78
C CYS A 87 -3.32 -13.39 -8.13
N CYS A 88 -4.40 -14.13 -7.88
CA CYS A 88 -5.77 -13.63 -7.98
C CYS A 88 -6.13 -12.64 -6.87
N LYS A 89 -5.65 -12.85 -5.63
CA LYS A 89 -5.73 -11.82 -4.57
C LYS A 89 -5.04 -10.52 -5.03
N TYR A 90 -3.88 -10.63 -5.66
CA TYR A 90 -3.18 -9.47 -6.22
C TYR A 90 -3.95 -8.82 -7.38
N PHE A 91 -4.53 -9.61 -8.29
CA PHE A 91 -5.40 -9.11 -9.35
C PHE A 91 -6.56 -8.29 -8.78
N TYR A 92 -7.29 -8.81 -7.79
CA TYR A 92 -8.42 -8.11 -7.18
C TYR A 92 -8.00 -6.82 -6.47
N TYR A 93 -6.82 -6.82 -5.83
CA TYR A 93 -6.22 -5.60 -5.30
C TYR A 93 -5.99 -4.55 -6.41
N ARG A 94 -5.38 -4.94 -7.54
CA ARG A 94 -5.12 -4.03 -8.66
C ARG A 94 -6.40 -3.57 -9.34
N LEU A 95 -7.39 -4.45 -9.52
CA LEU A 95 -8.69 -4.08 -10.05
C LEU A 95 -9.37 -3.02 -9.18
N ASN A 96 -9.29 -3.18 -7.85
CA ASN A 96 -9.82 -2.18 -6.93
C ASN A 96 -9.06 -0.84 -7.06
N LYS A 97 -7.74 -0.87 -6.88
CA LYS A 97 -6.89 0.34 -6.86
C LYS A 97 -6.83 1.09 -8.19
N ASP A 98 -6.74 0.38 -9.31
CA ASP A 98 -6.51 0.98 -10.61
C ASP A 98 -7.78 1.27 -11.39
N ILE A 99 -8.88 0.59 -11.08
CA ILE A 99 -10.16 0.80 -11.77
C ILE A 99 -11.19 1.39 -10.82
N LEU A 100 -11.57 0.67 -9.76
CA LEU A 100 -12.73 1.07 -8.95
C LEU A 100 -12.49 2.34 -8.13
N ASP A 101 -11.29 2.52 -7.58
CA ASP A 101 -10.95 3.72 -6.80
C ASP A 101 -10.76 4.97 -7.67
N LYS A 102 -10.33 4.78 -8.92
CA LYS A 102 -10.03 5.87 -9.86
C LYS A 102 -11.23 6.28 -10.72
N TYR A 103 -12.14 5.36 -10.98
CA TYR A 103 -13.28 5.56 -11.89
C TYR A 103 -14.59 5.16 -11.22
N LYS A 104 -15.62 5.98 -11.41
CA LYS A 104 -16.96 5.69 -10.92
C LYS A 104 -17.58 4.54 -11.71
N CYS A 105 -17.37 3.31 -11.24
CA CYS A 105 -17.85 2.10 -11.88
C CYS A 105 -19.15 1.60 -11.24
N ASN A 106 -20.17 1.37 -12.06
CA ASN A 106 -21.48 0.84 -11.65
C ASN A 106 -21.49 -0.70 -11.60
N CYS A 107 -20.44 -1.28 -11.01
CA CYS A 107 -20.25 -2.73 -10.93
C CYS A 107 -20.92 -3.39 -9.72
N GLY A 108 -21.19 -2.63 -8.65
CA GLY A 108 -21.71 -3.20 -7.40
C GLY A 108 -20.68 -3.98 -6.58
N GLY A 109 -19.39 -3.63 -6.70
CA GLY A 109 -18.27 -4.22 -5.97
C GLY A 109 -17.24 -4.92 -6.87
N THR A 110 -16.10 -5.30 -6.28
CA THR A 110 -14.94 -5.80 -7.03
C THR A 110 -15.19 -7.13 -7.74
N GLN A 111 -15.83 -8.10 -7.06
CA GLN A 111 -16.18 -9.39 -7.65
C GLN A 111 -17.10 -9.23 -8.86
N LYS A 112 -18.21 -8.51 -8.67
CA LYS A 112 -19.19 -8.26 -9.74
C LYS A 112 -18.59 -7.47 -10.90
N CYS A 113 -17.63 -6.59 -10.64
CA CYS A 113 -16.94 -5.88 -11.71
C CYS A 113 -16.08 -6.81 -12.56
N TYR A 114 -15.39 -7.75 -11.94
CA TYR A 114 -14.66 -8.77 -12.65
C TYR A 114 -15.59 -9.69 -13.46
N GLU A 115 -16.73 -10.10 -12.89
CA GLU A 115 -17.74 -10.89 -13.62
C GLU A 115 -18.23 -10.14 -14.88
N LYS A 116 -18.60 -8.86 -14.74
CA LYS A 116 -18.95 -8.00 -15.88
C LYS A 116 -17.81 -7.86 -16.89
N MET A 117 -16.56 -7.79 -16.43
CA MET A 117 -15.38 -7.74 -17.29
C MET A 117 -15.24 -9.03 -18.10
N ALA A 118 -15.50 -10.19 -17.49
CA ALA A 118 -15.43 -11.49 -18.13
C ALA A 118 -16.60 -11.78 -19.08
N GLU A 119 -17.76 -11.16 -18.87
CA GLU A 119 -18.95 -11.32 -19.73
C GLU A 119 -18.85 -10.62 -21.10
N GLN A 120 -17.83 -9.77 -21.33
CA GLN A 120 -17.66 -9.02 -22.59
C GLN A 120 -17.27 -9.90 -23.80
N GLU A 121 -17.25 -11.22 -23.65
CA GLU A 121 -16.98 -12.20 -24.72
C GLU A 121 -17.91 -12.07 -25.94
N LYS A 122 -19.11 -11.50 -25.77
CA LYS A 122 -20.18 -11.59 -26.78
C LYS A 122 -20.14 -10.52 -27.87
N SER A 123 -19.42 -9.41 -27.67
CA SER A 123 -19.45 -8.27 -28.60
C SER A 123 -18.23 -8.16 -29.51
N SER A 124 -17.07 -8.66 -29.07
CA SER A 124 -15.82 -8.39 -29.78
C SER A 124 -15.67 -9.28 -31.02
N LYS A 125 -15.19 -8.69 -32.12
CA LYS A 125 -14.88 -9.42 -33.37
C LYS A 125 -13.75 -10.43 -33.20
N PHE A 126 -13.04 -10.39 -32.08
CA PHE A 126 -11.89 -11.23 -31.77
C PHE A 126 -12.26 -12.35 -30.80
N MET A 127 -11.61 -13.51 -30.93
CA MET A 127 -11.79 -14.65 -30.01
C MET A 127 -11.12 -14.45 -28.63
N THR A 128 -10.68 -13.23 -28.31
CA THR A 128 -10.01 -12.96 -27.03
C THR A 128 -11.04 -12.84 -25.93
N LYS A 129 -10.80 -13.58 -24.84
CA LYS A 129 -11.64 -13.58 -23.64
C LYS A 129 -10.81 -13.21 -22.42
N ILE A 130 -11.45 -12.58 -21.45
CA ILE A 130 -10.88 -12.46 -20.11
C ILE A 130 -10.82 -13.86 -19.51
N SER A 131 -9.64 -14.28 -19.04
CA SER A 131 -9.51 -15.58 -18.37
C SER A 131 -10.33 -15.59 -17.08
N ASN A 132 -11.09 -16.67 -16.87
CA ASN A 132 -11.89 -16.90 -15.67
C ASN A 132 -11.06 -17.43 -14.48
N ILE A 133 -9.73 -17.51 -14.60
CA ILE A 133 -8.82 -18.13 -13.63
C ILE A 133 -8.99 -17.62 -12.19
N CYS A 134 -9.46 -16.38 -12.00
CA CYS A 134 -9.64 -15.77 -10.68
C CYS A 134 -11.06 -15.83 -10.11
N LYS A 135 -12.03 -16.41 -10.83
CA LYS A 135 -13.45 -16.40 -10.45
C LYS A 135 -13.71 -17.03 -9.08
N ASP A 136 -13.04 -18.14 -8.79
CA ASP A 136 -13.23 -18.90 -7.54
C ASP A 136 -12.25 -18.47 -6.44
N HIS A 137 -11.44 -17.43 -6.68
CA HIS A 137 -10.41 -16.93 -5.77
C HIS A 137 -10.68 -15.51 -5.27
N PHE A 138 -11.95 -15.07 -5.32
CA PHE A 138 -12.33 -13.77 -4.79
C PHE A 138 -12.11 -13.70 -3.27
N VAL A 139 -11.47 -12.63 -2.83
CA VAL A 139 -11.29 -12.30 -1.42
C VAL A 139 -11.65 -10.84 -1.21
N ASN A 140 -12.48 -10.59 -0.20
CA ASN A 140 -12.75 -9.22 0.22
C ASN A 140 -11.51 -8.63 0.89
N ILE A 141 -10.99 -7.54 0.33
CA ILE A 141 -9.78 -6.86 0.83
C ILE A 141 -10.23 -5.62 1.58
N ASP A 142 -10.04 -5.62 2.91
CA ASP A 142 -10.35 -4.45 3.71
C ASP A 142 -9.33 -3.32 3.51
N THR A 143 -9.70 -2.12 3.96
CA THR A 143 -8.91 -0.89 3.78
C THR A 143 -7.49 -1.01 4.33
N ASP A 144 -7.31 -1.71 5.46
CA ASP A 144 -5.99 -1.90 6.07
C ASP A 144 -5.13 -2.83 5.21
N ALA A 145 -5.71 -3.94 4.73
CA ALA A 145 -5.04 -4.86 3.82
C ALA A 145 -4.69 -4.19 2.48
N LEU A 146 -5.56 -3.33 1.94
CA LEU A 146 -5.28 -2.55 0.72
C LEU A 146 -4.04 -1.66 0.90
N LYS A 147 -3.94 -0.96 2.04
CA LYS A 147 -2.79 -0.10 2.35
C LYS A 147 -1.50 -0.90 2.52
N ILE A 148 -1.58 -2.08 3.13
CA ILE A 148 -0.44 -3.00 3.23
C ILE A 148 0.00 -3.48 1.85
N MET A 149 -0.94 -3.94 1.02
CA MET A 149 -0.67 -4.37 -0.37
C MET A 149 -0.01 -3.26 -1.18
N GLU A 150 -0.43 -2.02 -0.99
CA GLU A 150 0.19 -0.87 -1.63
C GLU A 150 1.64 -0.67 -1.20
N ASN A 151 1.92 -0.62 0.10
CA ASN A 151 3.30 -0.46 0.56
C ASN A 151 4.19 -1.63 0.15
N LEU A 152 3.70 -2.88 0.22
CA LEU A 152 4.42 -4.05 -0.28
C LEU A 152 4.69 -3.93 -1.79
N GLY A 153 3.68 -3.55 -2.58
CA GLY A 153 3.81 -3.34 -4.01
C GLY A 153 4.90 -2.33 -4.35
N GLU A 154 4.94 -1.20 -3.65
CA GLU A 154 5.97 -0.18 -3.86
C GLU A 154 7.37 -0.65 -3.44
N ILE A 155 7.49 -1.40 -2.34
CA ILE A 155 8.77 -2.00 -1.89
C ILE A 155 9.31 -2.95 -2.96
N TYR A 156 8.49 -3.86 -3.47
CA TYR A 156 8.91 -4.82 -4.48
C TYR A 156 9.16 -4.16 -5.85
N ASN A 157 8.45 -3.07 -6.16
CA ASN A 157 8.77 -2.22 -7.31
C ASN A 157 10.17 -1.60 -7.16
N CYS A 158 10.50 -1.02 -6.01
CA CYS A 158 11.86 -0.53 -5.72
C CYS A 158 12.91 -1.64 -5.85
N ILE A 159 12.65 -2.84 -5.31
CA ILE A 159 13.54 -4.01 -5.46
C ILE A 159 13.80 -4.33 -6.94
N ASN A 160 12.77 -4.30 -7.78
CA ASN A 160 12.93 -4.55 -9.21
C ASN A 160 13.72 -3.42 -9.89
N ILE A 161 13.46 -2.18 -9.54
CA ILE A 161 14.18 -1.00 -10.05
C ILE A 161 15.68 -1.07 -9.71
N PHE A 162 16.04 -1.54 -8.51
CA PHE A 162 17.43 -1.67 -8.05
C PHE A 162 18.25 -2.75 -8.78
N LYS A 163 17.61 -3.60 -9.60
CA LYS A 163 18.33 -4.52 -10.51
C LYS A 163 19.23 -3.75 -11.48
N THR A 164 18.88 -2.51 -11.82
CA THR A 164 19.69 -1.64 -12.68
C THR A 164 20.53 -0.66 -11.86
N ASN A 165 21.86 -0.68 -12.01
CA ASN A 165 22.79 0.14 -11.22
C ASN A 165 22.44 1.65 -11.23
N ARG A 166 22.03 2.19 -12.38
CA ARG A 166 21.66 3.61 -12.53
C ARG A 166 20.51 4.04 -11.62
N ASN A 167 19.69 3.09 -11.17
CA ASN A 167 18.53 3.38 -10.33
C ASN A 167 18.80 3.18 -8.83
N ARG A 168 20.02 2.78 -8.44
CA ARG A 168 20.44 2.61 -7.04
C ARG A 168 20.79 3.97 -6.41
N THR A 169 19.87 4.93 -6.52
CA THR A 169 20.07 6.31 -6.07
C THR A 169 19.63 6.51 -4.63
N THR A 170 20.18 7.53 -3.96
CA THR A 170 19.74 8.03 -2.65
C THR A 170 18.22 8.25 -2.60
N SER A 171 17.64 8.84 -3.64
CA SER A 171 16.20 9.16 -3.70
C SER A 171 15.34 7.88 -3.70
N ASN A 172 15.65 6.91 -4.57
CA ASN A 172 14.93 5.65 -4.62
C ASN A 172 15.09 4.85 -3.33
N MET A 173 16.27 4.89 -2.71
CA MET A 173 16.51 4.24 -1.42
C MET A 173 15.71 4.88 -0.28
N HIS A 174 15.57 6.21 -0.25
CA HIS A 174 14.69 6.87 0.73
C HIS A 174 13.23 6.48 0.56
N LEU A 175 12.74 6.39 -0.68
CA LEU A 175 11.39 5.91 -0.96
C LEU A 175 11.21 4.48 -0.45
N PHE A 176 12.13 3.59 -0.77
CA PHE A 176 12.13 2.20 -0.31
C PHE A 176 12.07 2.10 1.22
N LYS A 177 12.94 2.83 1.93
CA LYS A 177 12.95 2.88 3.40
C LYS A 177 11.63 3.38 3.97
N ARG A 178 11.06 4.43 3.38
CA ARG A 178 9.79 5.02 3.83
C ARG A 178 8.66 4.00 3.77
N TYR A 179 8.54 3.23 2.68
CA TYR A 179 7.47 2.23 2.57
C TYR A 179 7.62 1.09 3.58
N ILE A 180 8.85 0.67 3.89
CA ILE A 180 9.11 -0.32 4.95
C ILE A 180 8.68 0.23 6.32
N GLU A 181 9.02 1.49 6.61
CA GLU A 181 8.63 2.16 7.86
C GLU A 181 7.10 2.37 7.96
N GLU A 182 6.42 2.62 6.85
CA GLU A 182 4.96 2.67 6.81
C GLU A 182 4.32 1.30 7.04
N LEU A 183 4.92 0.21 6.56
CA LEU A 183 4.48 -1.15 6.90
C LEU A 183 4.62 -1.44 8.39
N GLU A 184 5.73 -1.05 9.01
CA GLU A 184 5.95 -1.20 10.46
C GLU A 184 4.91 -0.48 11.31
N LYS A 185 4.34 0.63 10.81
CA LYS A 185 3.30 1.39 11.51
C LYS A 185 1.92 0.71 11.43
N ASN A 186 1.67 -0.10 10.40
CA ASN A 186 0.34 -0.63 10.16
C ASN A 186 0.07 -1.92 10.95
N SER A 187 -0.94 -1.79 11.83
CA SER A 187 -1.91 -2.77 12.29
C SER A 187 -1.41 -4.13 12.81
N TYR A 188 -1.46 -4.24 14.15
CA TYR A 188 -1.42 -5.48 14.95
C TYR A 188 -2.21 -6.65 14.33
N LYS A 189 -3.26 -6.36 13.54
CA LYS A 189 -4.12 -7.34 12.89
C LYS A 189 -3.35 -8.32 12.01
N TYR A 190 -2.41 -7.84 11.19
CA TYR A 190 -1.72 -8.61 10.14
C TYR A 190 -0.30 -9.05 10.47
N LYS A 191 0.01 -8.99 11.76
CA LYS A 191 1.38 -8.94 12.23
C LYS A 191 2.18 -10.19 11.88
N SER A 192 1.57 -11.38 11.95
CA SER A 192 2.31 -12.64 11.77
C SER A 192 2.70 -12.88 10.31
N GLN A 193 1.82 -12.49 9.39
CA GLN A 193 1.97 -12.62 7.94
C GLN A 193 2.94 -11.56 7.43
N LEU A 194 2.77 -10.30 7.88
CA LEU A 194 3.69 -9.21 7.60
C LEU A 194 5.10 -9.49 8.08
N LYS A 195 5.25 -10.13 9.24
CA LYS A 195 6.56 -10.50 9.79
C LYS A 195 7.37 -11.33 8.78
N LYS A 196 6.77 -12.38 8.22
CA LYS A 196 7.46 -13.26 7.27
C LYS A 196 7.89 -12.52 6.00
N GLU A 197 7.03 -11.63 5.50
CA GLU A 197 7.38 -10.81 4.32
C GLU A 197 8.47 -9.77 4.63
N LEU A 198 8.41 -9.12 5.80
CA LEU A 198 9.45 -8.19 6.26
C LEU A 198 10.80 -8.89 6.46
N GLU A 199 10.84 -10.13 6.94
CA GLU A 199 12.07 -10.92 7.02
C GLU A 199 12.71 -11.13 5.65
N LYS A 200 11.90 -11.44 4.61
CA LYS A 200 12.39 -11.56 3.23
C LYS A 200 12.96 -10.23 2.72
N ILE A 201 12.27 -9.12 2.98
CA ILE A 201 12.70 -7.77 2.59
C ILE A 201 14.00 -7.40 3.30
N ILE A 202 14.10 -7.65 4.61
CA ILE A 202 15.32 -7.41 5.39
C ILE A 202 16.49 -8.20 4.82
N LYS A 203 16.28 -9.47 4.49
CA LYS A 203 17.32 -10.30 3.86
C LYS A 203 17.79 -9.70 2.53
N LYS A 204 16.88 -9.18 1.70
CA LYS A 204 17.26 -8.45 0.47
C LYS A 204 18.07 -7.19 0.75
N CYS A 205 17.75 -6.43 1.80
CA CYS A 205 18.56 -5.29 2.21
C CYS A 205 19.98 -5.71 2.59
N GLU A 206 20.15 -6.84 3.28
CA GLU A 206 21.48 -7.38 3.64
C GLU A 206 22.27 -7.79 2.40
N ASP A 207 21.60 -8.43 1.43
CA ASP A 207 22.20 -8.77 0.13
C ASP A 207 22.70 -7.49 -0.56
N TYR A 208 21.88 -6.43 -0.60
CA TYR A 208 22.30 -5.13 -1.16
C TYR A 208 23.47 -4.51 -0.43
N ILE A 209 23.50 -4.55 0.91
CA ILE A 209 24.64 -4.02 1.67
C ILE A 209 25.93 -4.72 1.24
N ARG A 210 25.93 -6.06 1.16
CA ARG A 210 27.13 -6.82 0.77
C ARG A 210 27.53 -6.59 -0.69
N GLU A 211 26.56 -6.61 -1.60
CA GLU A 211 26.82 -6.47 -3.04
C GLU A 211 27.27 -5.06 -3.42
N TRP A 212 26.67 -4.03 -2.82
CA TRP A 212 26.89 -2.63 -3.22
C TRP A 212 28.05 -1.98 -2.48
N GLU A 213 28.50 -2.55 -1.37
CA GLU A 213 29.74 -2.13 -0.70
C GLU A 213 30.97 -2.32 -1.61
N ALA A 214 30.94 -3.33 -2.49
CA ALA A 214 31.98 -3.54 -3.50
C ALA A 214 31.92 -2.51 -4.66
N ASP A 215 30.73 -1.96 -4.96
CA ASP A 215 30.51 -0.97 -6.03
C ASP A 215 30.63 0.47 -5.49
N LYS A 216 31.88 0.90 -5.30
CA LYS A 216 32.23 2.22 -4.76
C LYS A 216 31.70 3.40 -5.59
N ASN A 217 31.44 3.19 -6.88
CA ASN A 217 31.14 4.28 -7.80
C ASN A 217 29.63 4.55 -7.92
N PHE A 218 28.79 3.51 -7.90
CA PHE A 218 27.38 3.68 -8.23
C PHE A 218 26.40 3.41 -7.09
N ALA A 219 26.74 2.53 -6.15
CA ALA A 219 25.73 2.01 -5.22
C ALA A 219 26.09 2.17 -3.74
N LYS A 220 27.35 2.49 -3.42
CA LYS A 220 27.82 2.66 -2.04
C LYS A 220 26.97 3.65 -1.22
N HIS A 221 26.63 4.80 -1.80
CA HIS A 221 25.81 5.80 -1.10
C HIS A 221 24.40 5.28 -0.75
N ALA A 222 23.84 4.40 -1.57
CA ALA A 222 22.54 3.79 -1.30
C ALA A 222 22.64 2.68 -0.24
N SER A 223 23.70 1.87 -0.24
CA SER A 223 23.94 0.91 0.84
C SER A 223 24.23 1.59 2.18
N ASP A 224 24.95 2.72 2.17
CA ASP A 224 25.24 3.51 3.37
C ASP A 224 23.95 3.98 4.06
N LEU A 225 22.86 4.21 3.33
CA LEU A 225 21.57 4.55 3.93
C LEU A 225 20.92 3.40 4.71
N LEU A 226 21.23 2.14 4.37
CA LEU A 226 20.73 0.95 5.06
C LEU A 226 21.53 0.64 6.33
N THR A 227 22.81 1.01 6.37
CA THR A 227 23.70 0.84 7.53
C THR A 227 23.72 2.07 8.44
N HIS A 228 23.48 3.27 7.91
CA HIS A 228 23.47 4.52 8.66
C HIS A 228 22.50 4.47 9.84
N LYS A 229 22.98 4.93 11.01
CA LYS A 229 22.25 4.88 12.29
C LYS A 229 21.73 3.49 12.63
N ASN A 230 22.42 2.44 12.17
CA ASN A 230 22.06 1.05 12.43
C ASN A 230 20.63 0.70 11.94
N TRP A 231 20.19 1.34 10.85
CA TRP A 231 18.79 1.30 10.39
C TRP A 231 18.28 -0.14 10.24
N ILE A 232 19.00 -1.01 9.54
CA ILE A 232 18.57 -2.41 9.33
C ILE A 232 18.45 -3.22 10.63
N ASN A 233 19.38 -3.05 11.58
CA ASN A 233 19.35 -3.78 12.85
C ASN A 233 18.24 -3.28 13.78
N GLU A 234 17.89 -1.99 13.71
CA GLU A 234 16.72 -1.47 14.42
C GLU A 234 15.43 -2.19 13.97
N ARG A 235 15.30 -2.48 12.66
CA ARG A 235 14.13 -3.16 12.10
C ARG A 235 14.07 -4.62 12.51
N LYS A 236 15.20 -5.34 12.44
CA LYS A 236 15.32 -6.69 13.01
C LYS A 236 14.91 -6.72 14.49
N ARG A 237 15.36 -5.73 15.27
CA ARG A 237 15.00 -5.62 16.69
C ARG A 237 13.51 -5.37 16.89
N LYS A 238 12.87 -4.51 16.10
CA LYS A 238 11.41 -4.32 16.18
C LYS A 238 10.66 -5.61 15.87
N LEU A 239 11.10 -6.29 14.81
CA LEU A 239 10.53 -7.56 14.36
C LEU A 239 10.66 -8.69 15.41
N ASN A 240 11.78 -8.74 16.14
CA ASN A 240 12.05 -9.76 17.17
C ASN A 240 11.57 -9.37 18.58
N GLY A 241 11.77 -8.12 18.99
CA GLY A 241 11.42 -7.61 20.33
C GLY A 241 9.91 -7.57 20.58
N GLU A 242 9.12 -7.56 19.51
CA GLU A 242 7.69 -7.73 19.62
C GLU A 242 7.25 -9.17 19.94
N VAL A 243 8.03 -10.19 19.54
CA VAL A 243 7.76 -11.58 19.95
C VAL A 243 7.85 -11.68 21.47
N GLN A 244 8.86 -11.07 22.06
CA GLN A 244 9.10 -11.15 23.51
C GLN A 244 8.02 -10.42 24.32
N LYS A 245 7.49 -9.28 23.83
CA LYS A 245 6.36 -8.60 24.47
C LYS A 245 5.07 -9.42 24.42
N THR A 246 4.76 -10.04 23.28
CA THR A 246 3.57 -10.89 23.14
C THR A 246 3.67 -12.14 24.01
N THR A 247 4.83 -12.82 24.06
CA THR A 247 5.04 -13.98 24.94
C THR A 247 4.86 -13.60 26.40
N ASN A 248 5.44 -12.49 26.86
CA ASN A 248 5.31 -12.06 28.25
C ASN A 248 3.87 -11.65 28.61
N SER A 249 3.12 -11.04 27.68
CA SER A 249 1.70 -10.72 27.86
C SER A 249 0.83 -11.97 27.97
N VAL A 250 1.02 -12.95 27.07
CA VAL A 250 0.24 -14.20 27.07
C VAL A 250 0.58 -15.04 28.29
N VAL A 251 1.85 -15.16 28.68
CA VAL A 251 2.24 -15.87 29.92
C VAL A 251 1.65 -15.18 31.14
N LYS A 252 1.68 -13.85 31.21
CA LYS A 252 1.06 -13.12 32.33
C LYS A 252 -0.46 -13.30 32.35
N GLN A 253 -1.12 -13.37 31.19
CA GLN A 253 -2.57 -13.60 31.11
C GLN A 253 -2.95 -15.05 31.45
N ILE A 254 -2.15 -16.04 31.07
CA ILE A 254 -2.33 -17.45 31.46
C ILE A 254 -2.13 -17.59 32.97
N GLN A 255 -1.07 -17.02 33.54
CA GLN A 255 -0.84 -17.04 34.98
C GLN A 255 -1.95 -16.32 35.74
N THR A 256 -2.46 -15.20 35.23
CA THR A 256 -3.58 -14.48 35.87
C THR A 256 -4.91 -15.25 35.72
N SER A 257 -5.11 -15.96 34.62
CA SER A 257 -6.30 -16.80 34.40
C SER A 257 -6.29 -18.07 35.26
N GLU A 258 -5.15 -18.75 35.37
CA GLU A 258 -5.00 -19.92 36.26
C GLU A 258 -5.09 -19.50 37.73
N PHE A 259 -4.52 -18.34 38.10
CA PHE A 259 -4.65 -17.80 39.45
C PHE A 259 -6.09 -17.37 39.75
N ASN A 260 -6.83 -16.78 38.79
CA ASN A 260 -8.23 -16.39 38.99
C ASN A 260 -9.19 -17.59 39.00
N VAL A 261 -8.88 -18.70 38.32
CA VAL A 261 -9.66 -19.95 38.43
C VAL A 261 -9.45 -20.61 39.80
N LEU A 262 -8.23 -20.53 40.35
CA LEU A 262 -7.94 -21.05 41.70
C LEU A 262 -8.49 -20.12 42.80
N VAL A 263 -8.42 -18.80 42.61
CA VAL A 263 -8.93 -17.81 43.56
C VAL A 263 -10.45 -17.72 43.52
N ASN A 264 -11.14 -17.79 42.36
CA ASN A 264 -12.61 -17.78 42.33
C ASN A 264 -13.24 -19.04 42.93
N LYS A 265 -12.53 -20.17 42.97
CA LYS A 265 -12.97 -21.36 43.71
C LYS A 265 -12.84 -21.20 45.23
N THR A 266 -12.04 -20.22 45.68
CA THR A 266 -11.79 -19.92 47.10
C THR A 266 -12.48 -18.63 47.57
N LEU A 267 -12.89 -17.74 46.65
CA LEU A 267 -13.44 -16.41 46.95
C LEU A 267 -14.98 -16.32 46.87
N MET A 268 -15.70 -17.41 46.60
CA MET A 268 -17.17 -17.41 46.75
C MET A 268 -17.66 -17.53 48.20
N SER A 269 -16.76 -17.68 49.18
CA SER A 269 -17.15 -17.76 50.60
C SER A 269 -16.97 -16.46 51.39
N HIS A 270 -16.46 -15.38 50.79
CA HIS A 270 -16.23 -14.14 51.52
C HIS A 270 -16.24 -12.91 50.60
N MET A 271 -17.41 -12.27 50.46
CA MET A 271 -17.48 -10.80 50.44
C MET A 271 -18.93 -10.32 50.55
N LYS A 272 -19.30 -9.93 51.77
CA LYS A 272 -20.22 -8.81 52.01
C LYS A 272 -19.43 -7.51 51.85
N GLU A 273 -20.12 -6.53 51.28
CA GLU A 273 -19.96 -5.08 51.44
C GLU A 273 -18.53 -4.54 51.59
N ASP A 274 -18.03 -3.89 50.53
CA ASP A 274 -17.64 -2.49 50.72
C ASP A 274 -17.67 -1.69 49.41
N VAL A 275 -18.39 -0.57 49.50
CA VAL A 275 -18.55 0.48 48.50
C VAL A 275 -17.58 1.59 48.85
N ALA A 276 -16.62 1.92 47.97
CA ALA A 276 -16.10 3.29 47.87
C ALA A 276 -15.16 3.49 46.67
N ASN A 277 -15.59 4.37 45.77
CA ASN A 277 -14.79 5.43 45.16
C ASN A 277 -13.62 5.06 44.25
N THR A 278 -13.91 4.73 42.99
CA THR A 278 -13.02 5.07 41.87
C THR A 278 -13.80 5.37 40.59
N GLY A 279 -14.79 6.25 40.69
CA GLY A 279 -15.51 6.79 39.54
C GLY A 279 -14.78 7.98 38.93
N ILE A 280 -13.67 7.76 38.23
CA ILE A 280 -13.00 8.80 37.41
C ILE A 280 -13.83 9.03 36.14
N ASN A 281 -14.92 9.75 36.35
CA ASN A 281 -15.50 10.82 35.54
C ASN A 281 -15.32 10.77 34.01
N ILE A 282 -15.84 9.71 33.38
CA ILE A 282 -16.10 9.61 31.94
C ILE A 282 -16.88 10.84 31.41
N GLY A 283 -17.68 11.49 32.26
CA GLY A 283 -18.43 12.71 31.92
C GLY A 283 -17.58 13.92 31.54
N THR A 284 -16.35 14.05 32.03
CA THR A 284 -15.49 15.22 31.72
C THR A 284 -14.99 15.25 30.28
N ILE A 285 -14.84 14.09 29.65
CA ILE A 285 -14.39 13.99 28.25
C ILE A 285 -15.52 14.43 27.31
N PHE A 286 -16.75 13.99 27.55
CA PHE A 286 -17.91 14.35 26.72
C PHE A 286 -18.21 15.85 26.75
N ILE A 287 -18.06 16.51 27.90
CA ILE A 287 -18.27 17.96 28.02
C ILE A 287 -17.28 18.74 27.14
N ARG A 288 -16.00 18.32 27.07
CA ARG A 288 -14.99 18.99 26.22
C ARG A 288 -15.33 18.85 24.73
N PHE A 289 -15.77 17.68 24.28
CA PHE A 289 -16.16 17.48 22.88
C PHE A 289 -17.41 18.28 22.51
N SER A 290 -18.42 18.34 23.39
CA SER A 290 -19.63 19.14 23.17
C SER A 290 -19.34 20.63 23.00
N VAL A 291 -18.44 21.20 23.80
CA VAL A 291 -18.03 22.61 23.67
C VAL A 291 -17.34 22.87 22.33
N LEU A 292 -16.47 21.97 21.86
CA LEU A 292 -15.79 22.11 20.57
C LEU A 292 -16.76 22.06 19.38
N ILE A 293 -17.77 21.18 19.44
CA ILE A 293 -18.81 21.08 18.41
C ILE A 293 -19.65 22.35 18.37
N ILE A 294 -20.07 22.88 19.52
CA ILE A 294 -20.83 24.14 19.60
C ILE A 294 -20.02 25.30 19.02
N ILE A 295 -18.72 25.42 19.36
CA ILE A 295 -17.84 26.44 18.78
C ILE A 295 -17.72 26.27 17.25
N PHE A 296 -17.62 25.05 16.74
CA PHE A 296 -17.51 24.78 15.31
C PHE A 296 -18.81 25.13 14.55
N ILE A 297 -19.97 24.81 15.14
CA ILE A 297 -21.28 25.19 14.60
C ILE A 297 -21.42 26.71 14.62
N LEU A 298 -21.15 27.37 15.75
CA LEU A 298 -21.17 28.83 15.83
C LEU A 298 -20.21 29.45 14.80
N TYR A 299 -19.00 28.92 14.67
CA TYR A 299 -18.04 29.37 13.65
C TYR A 299 -18.55 29.21 12.22
N LYS A 300 -19.27 28.13 11.91
CA LYS A 300 -19.83 27.86 10.58
C LYS A 300 -21.05 28.73 10.26
N TYR A 301 -21.89 29.03 11.26
CA TYR A 301 -23.20 29.66 11.04
C TYR A 301 -23.27 31.13 11.51
N THR A 302 -22.25 31.66 12.16
CA THR A 302 -22.21 33.10 12.49
C THR A 302 -21.66 33.88 11.29
N PRO A 303 -22.38 34.89 10.77
CA PRO A 303 -22.03 35.65 9.56
C PRO A 303 -20.82 36.60 9.71
N TYR A 304 -19.88 36.33 10.61
CA TYR A 304 -18.61 37.06 10.75
C TYR A 304 -17.51 36.59 9.78
N LEU A 305 -17.83 35.65 8.87
CA LEU A 305 -16.92 35.15 7.83
C LEU A 305 -16.39 36.26 6.89
N SER A 306 -17.12 37.37 6.75
CA SER A 306 -16.67 38.54 5.99
C SER A 306 -15.41 39.19 6.58
N PHE A 307 -15.23 39.16 7.90
CA PHE A 307 -14.10 39.80 8.60
C PHE A 307 -12.82 38.96 8.63
N LEU A 308 -12.92 37.63 8.57
CA LEU A 308 -11.76 36.72 8.59
C LEU A 308 -11.21 36.42 7.19
N LYS A 309 -12.05 36.51 6.14
CA LYS A 309 -11.66 36.29 4.74
C LYS A 309 -10.44 37.11 4.29
N PRO A 310 -10.28 38.39 4.68
CA PRO A 310 -9.08 39.17 4.33
C PRO A 310 -7.81 38.65 5.02
N ARG A 311 -7.88 38.26 6.30
CA ARG A 311 -6.72 37.78 7.07
C ARG A 311 -6.24 36.41 6.57
N VAL A 312 -7.16 35.48 6.31
CA VAL A 312 -6.83 34.17 5.74
C VAL A 312 -6.24 34.30 4.32
N ARG A 313 -6.78 35.22 3.50
CA ARG A 313 -6.22 35.52 2.17
C ARG A 313 -4.79 36.09 2.25
N LYS A 314 -4.51 36.94 3.25
CA LYS A 314 -3.16 37.49 3.49
C LYS A 314 -2.17 36.42 3.94
N LEU A 315 -2.60 35.49 4.80
CA LEU A 315 -1.80 34.34 5.23
C LEU A 315 -1.48 33.40 4.06
N ARG A 316 -2.49 33.05 3.24
CA ARG A 316 -2.31 32.21 2.04
C ARG A 316 -1.36 32.85 1.03
N ARG A 317 -1.41 34.18 0.85
CA ARG A 317 -0.46 34.92 0.01
C ARG A 317 0.97 34.90 0.55
N ARG A 318 1.17 34.97 1.86
CA ARG A 318 2.51 34.87 2.48
C ARG A 318 3.09 33.45 2.32
N LEU A 319 2.28 32.42 2.55
CA LEU A 319 2.67 31.03 2.34
C LEU A 319 3.02 30.74 0.86
N ASN A 320 2.21 31.23 -0.09
CA ASN A 320 2.53 31.07 -1.52
C ASN A 320 3.74 31.91 -1.98
N LYS A 321 4.01 33.07 -1.38
CA LYS A 321 5.22 33.85 -1.69
C LYS A 321 6.49 33.13 -1.25
N ASN A 322 6.48 32.48 -0.08
CA ASN A 322 7.64 31.71 0.38
C ASN A 322 7.89 30.46 -0.46
N ASN A 323 6.85 29.90 -1.10
CA ASN A 323 7.01 28.74 -1.98
C ASN A 323 7.66 29.09 -3.34
N LYS A 324 7.54 30.34 -3.82
CA LYS A 324 8.20 30.78 -5.07
C LYS A 324 9.70 30.99 -4.93
N ASN A 325 10.16 31.45 -3.76
CA ASN A 325 11.59 31.66 -3.52
C ASN A 325 12.37 30.36 -3.27
N ASN A 326 11.69 29.24 -2.99
CA ASN A 326 12.32 27.93 -2.85
C ASN A 326 12.43 27.14 -4.17
N LEU A 327 11.81 27.61 -5.26
CA LEU A 327 11.93 26.98 -6.59
C LEU A 327 13.30 27.23 -7.23
N ASP A 328 13.93 28.39 -6.97
CA ASP A 328 15.28 28.69 -7.48
C ASP A 328 16.36 27.79 -6.88
N PHE A 329 16.19 27.33 -5.64
CA PHE A 329 17.15 26.43 -5.01
C PHE A 329 17.15 25.03 -5.63
N MET A 330 16.01 24.59 -6.18
CA MET A 330 15.89 23.28 -6.83
C MET A 330 16.45 23.30 -8.26
N TYR A 331 16.37 24.44 -8.95
CA TYR A 331 16.88 24.60 -10.33
C TYR A 331 18.42 24.68 -10.38
N LEU A 332 19.07 25.22 -9.34
CA LEU A 332 20.53 25.30 -9.26
C LEU A 332 21.21 23.92 -9.27
N PHE A 333 20.59 22.88 -8.68
CA PHE A 333 21.15 21.52 -8.69
C PHE A 333 21.06 20.83 -10.06
N ASP A 334 20.05 21.15 -10.89
CA ASP A 334 19.90 20.54 -12.21
C ASP A 334 20.84 21.15 -13.27
N VAL A 335 21.18 22.45 -13.14
CA VAL A 335 22.08 23.13 -14.08
C VAL A 335 23.54 22.70 -13.86
N GLU A 336 23.97 22.49 -12.62
CA GLU A 336 25.34 22.07 -12.31
C GLU A 336 25.64 20.63 -12.77
N TYR A 337 24.61 19.76 -12.83
CA TYR A 337 24.78 18.38 -13.29
C TYR A 337 25.05 18.29 -14.80
N LYS A 338 24.46 19.17 -15.62
CA LYS A 338 24.64 19.14 -17.09
C LYS A 338 26.03 19.58 -17.54
N TYR A 339 26.68 20.50 -16.85
CA TYR A 339 28.01 20.97 -17.24
C TYR A 339 29.15 20.00 -16.89
N SER A 340 29.01 19.14 -15.88
CA SER A 340 30.12 18.23 -15.48
C SER A 340 30.22 16.95 -16.32
N ALA A 341 29.18 16.61 -17.10
CA ALA A 341 29.13 15.38 -17.89
C ALA A 341 29.63 15.56 -19.33
N ASP A 342 29.53 16.77 -19.90
CA ASP A 342 29.82 17.00 -21.33
C ASP A 342 31.32 17.21 -21.60
N ASP A 343 32.10 17.69 -20.63
CA ASP A 343 33.54 17.92 -20.80
C ASP A 343 34.39 16.63 -20.81
N ARG A 344 33.80 15.46 -20.55
CA ARG A 344 34.54 14.17 -20.50
C ARG A 344 34.61 13.38 -21.81
N TYR A 345 34.02 13.86 -22.91
CA TYR A 345 33.98 13.13 -24.18
C TYR A 345 34.64 13.86 -25.37
N LYS A 346 35.69 14.67 -25.15
CA LYS A 346 36.58 15.07 -26.25
C LYS A 346 37.55 13.95 -26.59
N ILE A 347 37.10 13.05 -27.48
CA ILE A 347 37.96 12.10 -28.18
C ILE A 347 38.65 12.84 -29.33
N ALA A 348 39.98 12.93 -29.30
CA ALA A 348 40.77 13.41 -30.42
C ALA A 348 40.95 12.27 -31.43
N TYR A 349 40.55 12.49 -32.68
CA TYR A 349 40.95 11.63 -33.80
C TYR A 349 42.34 12.08 -34.26
N SER A 350 43.28 11.13 -34.29
CA SER A 350 44.63 11.28 -34.86
C SER A 350 44.66 10.73 -36.27
#